data_AF-V9G493-F1
#
_entry.id   AF-V9G493-F1
#
_cell.length_a   1.000
_cell.length_b   1.000
_cell.length_c   1.000
_cell.angle_alpha   90.00
_cell.angle_beta   90.00
_cell.angle_gamma   90.00
#
_symmetry.space_group_name_H-M   'P 1'
#
loop_
_entity.id
_entity.type
_entity.pdbx_description
1 polymer ?
#
loop_
_entity_poly.entity_id
_entity_poly.type
_entity_poly.pdbx_seq_one_letter_code
_entity_poly.pdbx_strand_id
1 'polypeptide(L)' 'MNFAPCLDVNNNPRNPVIGVRSFGEDPAAVAALGVAAIKGYQEEGVSATAKHFPGHGDTSVDSHLAEPPSRMT' A
#
# COMPACT_ATOMS: atom_id res chain seq x y z
N MET A 1 -3.56 13.91 -11.21
CA MET A 1 -2.67 13.00 -10.45
C MET A 1 -3.41 12.54 -9.21
N ASN A 2 -3.33 11.25 -8.87
CA ASN A 2 -3.91 10.66 -7.68
C ASN A 2 -2.80 9.99 -6.86
N PHE A 3 -2.78 10.23 -5.54
CA PHE A 3 -1.82 9.59 -4.61
C PHE A 3 -2.33 8.21 -4.20
N ALA A 4 -2.60 7.36 -5.18
CA ALA A 4 -3.14 6.02 -5.02
C ALA A 4 -2.65 5.15 -6.20
N PRO A 5 -2.65 3.81 -6.07
CA PRO A 5 -3.19 3.01 -4.96
C PRO A 5 -2.19 2.69 -3.84
N CYS A 6 -2.72 2.20 -2.72
CA CYS A 6 -1.95 1.64 -1.61
C CYS A 6 -1.56 0.18 -1.94
N LEU A 7 -0.28 -0.08 -2.15
CA LEU A 7 0.28 -1.39 -2.49
C LEU A 7 1.00 -2.06 -1.31
N ASP A 8 0.84 -1.53 -0.09
CA ASP A 8 1.33 -2.19 1.11
C ASP A 8 0.55 -3.50 1.33
N VAL A 9 1.25 -4.60 1.60
CA VAL A 9 0.64 -5.88 1.93
C VAL A 9 0.37 -5.94 3.43
N ASN A 10 -0.89 -5.81 3.85
CA ASN A 10 -1.24 -5.68 5.27
C ASN A 10 -1.31 -7.03 5.98
N ASN A 11 -0.17 -7.73 6.08
CA ASN A 11 -0.02 -9.02 6.75
C ASN A 11 0.12 -8.92 8.28
N ASN A 12 0.20 -7.69 8.83
CA ASN A 12 0.23 -7.44 10.26
C ASN A 12 -1.11 -6.84 10.73
N PRO A 13 -1.94 -7.59 11.48
CA PRO A 13 -3.25 -7.11 11.92
C PRO A 13 -3.17 -5.97 12.96
N ARG A 14 -1.98 -5.71 13.52
CA ARG A 14 -1.73 -4.58 14.44
C ARG A 14 -1.25 -3.32 13.73
N ASN A 15 -1.25 -3.29 12.40
CA ASN A 15 -0.86 -2.12 11.63
C ASN A 15 -1.89 -1.00 11.80
N PRO A 16 -1.52 0.13 12.46
CA PRO A 16 -2.48 1.18 12.79
C PRO A 16 -2.80 2.10 11.61
N VAL A 17 -1.94 2.13 10.58
CA VAL A 17 -1.95 3.19 9.55
C VAL A 17 -2.35 2.67 8.17
N ILE A 18 -2.02 1.43 7.82
CA ILE A 18 -2.43 0.81 6.54
C ILE A 18 -3.81 0.17 6.69
N GLY A 19 -3.93 -0.92 7.46
CA GLY A 19 -5.20 -1.60 7.72
C GLY A 19 -6.05 -1.78 6.45
N VAL A 20 -7.29 -1.27 6.49
CA VAL A 20 -8.26 -1.34 5.39
C VAL A 20 -7.89 -0.54 4.12
N ARG A 21 -6.79 0.23 4.13
CA ARG A 21 -6.30 0.93 2.94
C ARG A 21 -5.57 -0.01 1.98
N SER A 22 -5.05 -1.13 2.48
CA SER A 22 -4.46 -2.17 1.64
C SER A 22 -5.55 -2.95 0.91
N PHE A 23 -5.20 -3.50 -0.25
CA PHE A 23 -6.03 -4.47 -0.95
C PHE A 23 -6.07 -5.85 -0.27
N GLY A 24 -5.19 -6.13 0.70
CA GLY A 24 -5.23 -7.36 1.48
C GLY A 24 -3.87 -7.78 2.04
N GLU A 25 -3.83 -9.02 2.52
CA GLU A 25 -2.66 -9.66 3.13
C GLU A 25 -1.88 -10.57 2.15
N ASP A 26 -2.45 -10.90 0.98
CA ASP A 26 -1.81 -11.70 -0.06
C ASP A 26 -1.11 -10.79 -1.11
N PRO A 27 0.22 -10.87 -1.27
CA PRO A 27 0.95 -10.10 -2.28
C PRO A 27 0.43 -10.28 -3.71
N ALA A 28 -0.03 -11.48 -4.07
CA ALA A 28 -0.52 -11.74 -5.43
C ALA A 28 -1.85 -11.00 -5.68
N ALA A 29 -2.78 -11.04 -4.72
CA ALA A 29 -4.01 -10.26 -4.77
C ALA A 29 -3.74 -8.75 -4.79
N VAL A 30 -2.83 -8.25 -3.93
CA VAL A 30 -2.46 -6.83 -3.88
C VAL A 30 -1.87 -6.37 -5.22
N ALA A 31 -1.00 -7.17 -5.85
CA ALA A 31 -0.44 -6.87 -7.15
C ALA A 31 -1.51 -6.84 -8.25
N ALA A 32 -2.41 -7.83 -8.29
CA ALA A 32 -3.47 -7.91 -9.30
C ALA A 32 -4.43 -6.70 -9.22
N LEU A 33 -4.89 -6.36 -8.01
CA LEU A 33 -5.78 -5.23 -7.78
C LEU A 33 -5.07 -3.89 -7.97
N GLY A 34 -3.82 -3.80 -7.54
CA GLY A 34 -2.96 -2.63 -7.74
C GLY A 34 -2.77 -2.27 -9.20
N VAL A 35 -2.47 -3.26 -10.04
CA VAL A 35 -2.33 -3.09 -11.50
C VAL A 35 -3.66 -2.65 -12.11
N ALA A 36 -4.78 -3.25 -11.70
CA ALA A 36 -6.11 -2.86 -12.19
C ALA A 36 -6.44 -1.40 -11.83
N ALA A 37 -6.16 -0.97 -10.59
CA ALA A 37 -6.38 0.41 -10.15
C ALA A 37 -5.50 1.41 -10.90
N ILE A 38 -4.21 1.09 -11.09
CA ILE A 38 -3.27 1.93 -11.86
C ILE A 38 -3.76 2.12 -13.30
N LYS A 39 -4.18 1.04 -13.97
CA LYS A 39 -4.73 1.11 -15.33
C LYS A 39 -5.97 1.99 -15.39
N GLY A 40 -6.93 1.80 -14.48
CA GLY A 40 -8.14 2.61 -14.43
C GLY A 40 -7.87 4.10 -14.22
N TYR A 41 -6.90 4.47 -13.37
CA TYR A 41 -6.50 5.88 -13.23
C TYR A 41 -5.87 6.43 -14.53
N GLN A 42 -4.98 5.66 -15.15
CA GLN A 42 -4.26 6.09 -16.34
C GLN A 42 -5.14 6.19 -17.59
N GLU A 43 -6.16 5.34 -17.72
CA GLU A 43 -7.16 5.40 -18.79
C GLU A 43 -7.93 6.73 -18.78
N GLU A 44 -8.19 7.29 -17.61
CA GLU A 44 -8.83 8.61 -17.43
C GLU A 44 -7.82 9.78 -17.43
N GLY A 45 -6.58 9.55 -17.87
CA GLY A 45 -5.53 10.57 -17.90
C GLY A 45 -5.01 11.01 -16.53
N VAL A 46 -5.27 10.24 -15.46
CA VAL A 46 -4.82 10.53 -14.10
C VAL A 46 -3.54 9.75 -13.77
N SER A 47 -2.44 10.45 -13.46
CA SER A 47 -1.22 9.80 -12.96
C SER A 47 -1.46 9.04 -11.66
N ALA A 48 -1.09 7.77 -11.61
CA ALA A 48 -1.14 6.93 -10.41
C ALA A 48 0.17 7.03 -9.60
N THR A 49 0.10 6.78 -8.29
CA THR A 49 1.24 6.80 -7.36
C THR A 49 1.20 5.55 -6.48
N ALA A 50 2.00 4.54 -6.83
CA ALA A 50 2.19 3.35 -6.01
C ALA A 50 2.92 3.72 -4.70
N LYS A 51 2.42 3.21 -3.56
CA LYS A 51 2.95 3.56 -2.24
C LYS A 51 2.69 2.45 -1.20
N HIS A 52 3.43 2.41 -0.09
CA HIS A 52 4.52 3.31 0.30
C HIS A 52 5.83 2.52 0.19
N PHE A 53 6.62 2.75 -0.88
CA PHE A 53 7.83 1.97 -1.10
C PHE A 53 8.81 2.08 0.09
N PRO A 54 9.45 0.97 0.54
CA PRO A 54 9.38 -0.38 -0.03
C PRO A 54 8.20 -1.24 0.44
N GLY A 55 7.37 -0.72 1.33
CA GLY A 55 6.17 -1.38 1.89
C GLY A 55 6.00 -0.99 3.35
N HIS A 56 4.78 -0.63 3.76
CA HIS A 56 4.43 -0.25 5.13
C HIS A 56 3.45 -1.23 5.77
N GLY A 57 3.31 -2.42 5.21
CA GLY A 57 2.28 -3.39 5.57
C GLY A 57 2.58 -4.19 6.83
N ASP A 58 3.86 -4.48 7.11
CA ASP A 58 4.31 -5.24 8.28
C ASP A 58 4.97 -4.34 9.33
N THR A 59 4.18 -3.49 9.97
CA THR A 59 4.62 -2.72 11.12
C THR A 59 3.46 -2.46 12.06
N SER A 60 3.74 -2.38 13.36
CA SER A 60 2.82 -1.88 14.37
C SER A 60 3.09 -0.41 14.75
N VAL A 61 3.87 0.29 13.93
CA VAL A 61 4.25 1.69 14.12
C VAL A 61 3.66 2.55 13.01
N ASP A 62 3.02 3.65 13.41
CA ASP A 62 2.60 4.70 12.48
C ASP A 62 3.79 5.61 12.14
N SER A 63 4.16 5.70 10.85
CA SER A 63 5.24 6.57 10.37
C SER A 63 5.00 8.06 10.64
N HIS A 64 3.76 8.48 10.87
CA HIS A 64 3.48 9.87 11.25
C HIS A 64 3.96 10.20 12.66
N LEU A 65 4.15 9.18 13.51
CA LEU A 65 4.44 9.33 14.94
C LEU A 65 5.87 8.89 15.30
N ALA A 66 6.39 7.88 14.60
CA ALA A 66 7.74 7.37 14.82
C ALA A 66 8.26 6.62 13.59
N GLU A 67 9.58 6.48 13.50
CA GLU A 67 10.22 5.70 12.44
C GLU A 67 9.94 4.19 12.62
N PRO A 68 9.37 3.50 11.63
CA PRO A 68 9.24 2.05 11.66
C PRO A 68 10.61 1.38 11.55
N PRO A 69 10.82 0.22 12.19
CA PRO A 69 12.03 -0.55 11.98
C PRO A 69 12.15 -0.96 10.51
N SER A 70 13.34 -0.86 9.93
CA SER A 70 13.60 -1.31 8.56
C SER A 70 13.51 -2.84 8.48
N ARG A 71 12.33 -3.36 8.16
CA ARG A 71 12.12 -4.76 7.74
C ARG A 71 11.55 -4.75 6.33
N MET A 72 12.15 -5.54 5.44
CA MET A 72 11.53 -5.84 4.15
C MET A 72 10.36 -6.79 4.39
N THR A 73 9.18 -6.40 3.93
CA THR A 73 7.96 -7.23 3.87
C THR A 73 7.97 -8.15 2.67
#